data_AF-A0A938J451-F1
#
_entry.id   AF-A0A938J451-F1
#
_cell.length_a   1.000
_cell.length_b   1.000
_cell.length_c   1.000
_cell.angle_alpha   90.00
_cell.angle_beta   90.00
_cell.angle_gamma   90.00
#
_symmetry.space_group_name_H-M   'P 1'
#
loop_
_entity.id
_entity.type
_entity.pdbx_description
1 polymer ?
#
loop_
_entity_poly.entity_id
_entity_poly.type
_entity_poly.pdbx_seq_one_letter_code
_entity_poly.pdbx_strand_id
1 'polypeptide(L)'
;MSENSTTRLSRAAAKYKPHRAEDRFFAARTDARHACEELRSTIRRSSMHDASKQDLLGAVARAETMVAALIPTAHHPGATAKEIAKQVGHLRVAETWIAAADRVLARLRGGGPANVRREVEEHQDAVLWCVRAQRWDGHLTAAVTHLEAVVKEAEVHASRLAG
;
A
#
# COMPACT_ATOMS: atom_id res chain seq x y z
N MET A 1 55.97 -2.74 -3.77
CA MET A 1 55.23 -1.97 -4.79
C MET A 1 54.82 -2.97 -5.87
N SER A 2 53.56 -3.21 -6.24
CA SER A 2 52.31 -2.47 -6.07
C SER A 2 51.10 -3.42 -6.05
N GLU A 3 50.14 -3.08 -5.18
CA GLU A 3 48.68 -3.03 -5.40
C GLU A 3 47.99 -4.14 -6.21
N ASN A 4 47.57 -5.20 -5.53
CA ASN A 4 46.54 -6.11 -6.05
C ASN A 4 45.19 -5.83 -5.36
N SER A 5 44.75 -4.58 -5.40
CA SER A 5 43.41 -4.18 -4.95
C SER A 5 42.39 -4.51 -6.05
N THR A 6 41.98 -5.78 -6.13
CA THR A 6 40.75 -6.17 -6.85
C THR A 6 39.56 -5.57 -6.11
N THR A 7 39.25 -4.32 -6.46
CA THR A 7 38.20 -3.51 -5.87
C THR A 7 36.86 -4.21 -5.98
N ARG A 8 35.98 -3.98 -4.99
CA ARG A 8 34.63 -4.57 -4.90
C ARG A 8 33.83 -4.44 -6.20
N LEU A 9 34.09 -3.36 -6.94
CA LEU A 9 33.50 -3.02 -8.24
C LEU A 9 33.89 -4.01 -9.34
N SER A 10 35.14 -4.48 -9.42
CA SER A 10 35.55 -5.45 -10.46
C SER A 10 34.94 -6.83 -10.24
N ARG A 11 34.78 -7.25 -8.97
CA ARG A 11 34.06 -8.48 -8.60
C ARG A 11 32.56 -8.40 -8.87
N ALA A 12 31.95 -7.23 -8.71
CA ALA A 12 30.54 -7.01 -9.04
C ALA A 12 30.32 -7.05 -10.56
N ALA A 13 31.20 -6.41 -11.34
CA ALA A 13 31.16 -6.45 -12.80
C ALA A 13 31.31 -7.87 -13.36
N ALA A 14 32.21 -8.69 -12.81
CA ALA A 14 32.42 -10.08 -13.25
C ALA A 14 31.23 -11.02 -12.95
N LYS A 15 30.38 -10.68 -11.99
CA LYS A 15 29.17 -11.45 -11.65
C LYS A 15 27.91 -10.95 -12.38
N TYR A 16 27.99 -9.79 -13.03
CA TYR A 16 26.87 -9.20 -13.74
C TYR A 16 26.56 -10.04 -15.00
N LYS A 17 25.36 -10.61 -15.04
CA LYS A 17 24.84 -11.35 -16.20
C LYS A 17 23.62 -10.59 -16.74
N PRO A 18 23.71 -9.94 -17.90
CA PRO A 18 22.63 -9.11 -18.45
C PRO A 18 21.28 -9.83 -18.53
N HIS A 19 21.26 -11.06 -19.07
CA HIS A 19 20.04 -11.89 -19.16
C HIS A 19 19.38 -12.13 -17.80
N ARG A 20 20.16 -12.41 -16.75
CA ARG A 20 19.60 -12.61 -15.39
C ARG A 20 19.05 -11.32 -14.78
N ALA A 21 19.58 -10.16 -15.17
CA ALA A 21 19.09 -8.87 -14.71
C ALA A 21 17.76 -8.52 -15.39
N GLU A 22 17.62 -8.80 -16.68
CA GLU A 22 16.39 -8.64 -17.46
C GLU A 22 15.28 -9.58 -16.98
N ASP A 23 15.56 -10.88 -16.81
CA ASP A 23 14.58 -11.84 -16.29
C ASP A 23 14.03 -11.41 -14.92
N ARG A 24 14.92 -10.95 -14.02
CA ARG A 24 14.54 -10.45 -12.69
C ARG A 24 13.73 -9.17 -12.76
N PHE A 25 14.00 -8.30 -13.72
CA PHE A 25 13.21 -7.10 -13.95
C PHE A 25 11.79 -7.47 -14.41
N PHE A 26 11.66 -8.34 -15.42
CA PHE A 26 10.35 -8.74 -15.92
C PHE A 26 9.53 -9.48 -14.87
N ALA A 27 10.16 -10.35 -14.07
CA ALA A 27 9.51 -10.98 -12.93
C ALA A 27 8.97 -9.93 -11.93
N ALA A 28 9.83 -9.00 -11.48
CA ALA A 28 9.41 -7.95 -10.54
C ALA A 28 8.33 -7.02 -11.10
N ARG A 29 8.38 -6.70 -12.40
CA ARG A 29 7.35 -5.90 -13.07
C ARG A 29 6.01 -6.63 -13.12
N THR A 30 6.04 -7.93 -13.45
CA THR A 30 4.84 -8.78 -13.44
C THR A 30 4.25 -8.90 -12.05
N ASP A 31 5.08 -9.09 -11.02
CA ASP A 31 4.63 -9.11 -9.62
C ASP A 31 3.93 -7.80 -9.23
N ALA A 32 4.53 -6.65 -9.61
CA ALA A 32 3.95 -5.34 -9.34
C ALA A 32 2.61 -5.12 -10.07
N ARG A 33 2.48 -5.57 -11.32
CA ARG A 33 1.21 -5.55 -12.07
C ARG A 33 0.15 -6.38 -11.40
N HIS A 34 0.49 -7.63 -11.06
CA HIS A 34 -0.43 -8.55 -10.40
C HIS A 34 -0.89 -8.00 -9.04
N ALA A 35 0.00 -7.38 -8.27
CA ALA A 35 -0.36 -6.72 -7.01
C ALA A 35 -1.38 -5.59 -7.23
N CYS A 36 -1.22 -4.78 -8.28
CA CYS A 36 -2.18 -3.73 -8.63
C CYS A 36 -3.54 -4.30 -9.04
N GLU A 37 -3.54 -5.34 -9.89
CA GLU A 37 -4.77 -5.98 -10.38
C GLU A 37 -5.57 -6.62 -9.24
N GLU A 38 -4.90 -7.33 -8.34
CA GLU A 38 -5.51 -7.94 -7.16
C GLU A 38 -6.09 -6.89 -6.21
N LEU A 39 -5.35 -5.81 -5.96
CA LEU A 39 -5.85 -4.73 -5.11
C LEU A 39 -7.05 -4.03 -5.75
N ARG A 40 -7.01 -3.73 -7.05
CA ARG A 40 -8.14 -3.16 -7.79
C ARG A 40 -9.38 -4.05 -7.70
N SER A 41 -9.20 -5.36 -7.87
CA SER A 41 -10.24 -6.37 -7.77
C SER A 41 -10.87 -6.38 -6.36
N THR A 42 -10.02 -6.30 -5.34
CA THR A 42 -10.41 -6.24 -3.92
C THR A 42 -11.23 -4.97 -3.62
N ILE A 43 -10.71 -3.80 -3.99
CA ILE A 43 -11.40 -2.51 -3.79
C ILE A 43 -12.77 -2.52 -4.47
N ARG A 44 -12.87 -3.04 -5.70
CA ARG A 44 -14.15 -3.11 -6.44
C ARG A 44 -15.21 -3.96 -5.73
N ARG A 45 -14.80 -5.05 -5.07
CA ARG A 45 -15.70 -5.91 -4.28
C ARG A 45 -15.94 -5.41 -2.85
N SER A 46 -15.15 -4.47 -2.37
CA SER A 46 -15.25 -3.93 -1.00
C SER A 46 -16.57 -3.16 -0.81
N SER A 47 -17.17 -3.30 0.37
CA SER A 47 -18.40 -2.60 0.82
C SER A 47 -18.12 -1.21 1.40
N MET A 48 -16.93 -0.68 1.15
CA MET A 48 -16.46 0.64 1.57
C MET A 48 -17.28 1.76 0.93
N HIS A 49 -17.34 2.93 1.57
CA HIS A 49 -17.90 4.14 0.99
C HIS A 49 -17.29 4.47 -0.37
N ASP A 50 -18.13 4.95 -1.29
CA ASP A 50 -17.74 5.23 -2.68
C ASP A 50 -16.60 6.26 -2.79
N ALA A 51 -16.58 7.28 -1.95
CA ALA A 51 -15.51 8.29 -1.95
C ALA A 51 -14.13 7.67 -1.62
N SER A 52 -14.06 6.88 -0.55
CA SER A 52 -12.86 6.16 -0.14
C SER A 52 -12.42 5.15 -1.22
N LYS A 53 -13.39 4.48 -1.85
CA LYS A 53 -13.17 3.56 -2.96
C LYS A 53 -12.56 4.26 -4.17
N GLN A 54 -13.05 5.45 -4.52
CA GLN A 54 -12.51 6.26 -5.61
C GLN A 54 -11.06 6.71 -5.33
N ASP A 55 -10.76 7.15 -4.11
CA ASP A 55 -9.41 7.55 -3.71
C ASP A 55 -8.41 6.40 -3.86
N LEU A 56 -8.77 5.19 -3.40
CA LEU A 56 -7.94 4.00 -3.53
C LEU A 56 -7.81 3.52 -4.98
N LEU A 57 -8.89 3.54 -5.77
CA LEU A 57 -8.82 3.21 -7.19
C LEU A 57 -7.91 4.19 -7.95
N GLY A 58 -7.97 5.48 -7.62
CA GLY A 58 -7.07 6.49 -8.17
C GLY A 58 -5.60 6.23 -7.80
N ALA A 59 -5.34 5.78 -6.57
CA ALA A 59 -4.01 5.38 -6.14
C ALA A 59 -3.50 4.14 -6.89
N VAL A 60 -4.33 3.11 -7.07
CA VAL A 60 -3.97 1.93 -7.85
C VAL A 60 -3.70 2.27 -9.31
N ALA A 61 -4.53 3.11 -9.95
CA ALA A 61 -4.31 3.54 -11.33
C ALA A 61 -2.97 4.29 -11.50
N ARG A 62 -2.57 5.09 -10.50
CA ARG A 62 -1.26 5.74 -10.46
C ARG A 62 -0.13 4.70 -10.35
N ALA A 63 -0.26 3.71 -9.47
CA ALA A 63 0.72 2.62 -9.36
C ALA A 63 0.83 1.81 -10.67
N GLU A 64 -0.30 1.47 -11.32
CA GLU A 64 -0.32 0.81 -12.64
C GLU A 64 0.45 1.63 -13.68
N THR A 65 0.26 2.96 -13.69
CA THR A 65 0.98 3.88 -14.56
C THR A 65 2.49 3.87 -14.28
N MET A 66 2.90 3.87 -13.00
CA MET A 66 4.31 3.78 -12.61
C MET A 66 4.94 2.47 -13.08
N VAL A 67 4.25 1.33 -12.92
CA VAL A 67 4.73 0.01 -13.40
C VAL A 67 4.78 -0.05 -14.93
N ALA A 68 3.82 0.57 -15.61
CA ALA A 68 3.80 0.66 -17.07
C ALA A 68 4.99 1.47 -17.60
N ALA A 69 5.37 2.56 -16.91
CA ALA A 69 6.47 3.44 -17.27
C ALA A 69 7.87 2.86 -17.03
N LEU A 70 8.01 1.70 -16.38
CA LEU A 70 9.31 1.07 -16.14
C LEU A 70 9.97 0.58 -17.43
N ILE A 71 11.21 1.01 -17.65
CA ILE A 71 12.04 0.65 -18.80
C ILE A 71 13.15 -0.31 -18.33
N PRO A 72 13.36 -1.47 -18.99
CA PRO A 72 14.37 -2.46 -18.60
C PRO A 72 15.81 -1.94 -18.57
N THR A 73 16.10 -0.87 -19.33
CA THR A 73 17.44 -0.28 -19.47
C THR A 73 17.68 0.89 -18.52
N ALA A 74 16.70 1.28 -17.70
CA ALA A 74 16.86 2.35 -16.72
C ALA A 74 17.80 1.93 -15.57
N HIS A 75 18.20 2.88 -14.74
CA HIS A 75 19.05 2.60 -13.58
C HIS A 75 18.25 1.84 -12.49
N HIS A 76 18.63 0.59 -12.20
CA HIS A 76 18.00 -0.30 -11.21
C HIS A 76 16.47 -0.55 -11.37
N PRO A 77 15.98 -0.93 -12.56
CA PRO A 77 14.56 -0.94 -12.85
C PRO A 77 13.82 -2.04 -12.08
N GLY A 78 14.49 -3.17 -11.80
CA GLY A 78 13.94 -4.23 -10.96
C GLY A 78 13.79 -3.84 -9.49
N ALA A 79 14.63 -2.93 -8.98
CA ALA A 79 14.49 -2.41 -7.61
C ALA A 79 13.29 -1.45 -7.54
N THR A 80 13.12 -0.58 -8.55
CA THR A 80 11.96 0.29 -8.65
C THR A 80 10.66 -0.50 -8.76
N ALA A 81 10.62 -1.58 -9.56
CA ALA A 81 9.46 -2.47 -9.65
C ALA A 81 9.08 -3.06 -8.28
N LYS A 82 10.07 -3.53 -7.50
CA LYS A 82 9.86 -4.06 -6.16
C LYS A 82 9.37 -3.00 -5.18
N GLU A 83 9.88 -1.78 -5.27
CA GLU A 83 9.43 -0.68 -4.42
C GLU A 83 7.98 -0.31 -4.72
N ILE A 84 7.58 -0.27 -6.00
CA ILE A 84 6.17 -0.05 -6.36
C ILE A 84 5.29 -1.18 -5.80
N ALA A 85 5.70 -2.45 -5.96
CA ALA A 85 4.96 -3.58 -5.39
C ALA A 85 4.80 -3.47 -3.87
N LYS A 86 5.84 -3.01 -3.16
CA LYS A 86 5.81 -2.75 -1.71
C LYS A 86 4.82 -1.63 -1.36
N GLN A 87 4.84 -0.52 -2.09
CA GLN A 87 3.89 0.59 -1.89
C GLN A 87 2.45 0.16 -2.14
N VAL A 88 2.20 -0.66 -3.16
CA VAL A 88 0.89 -1.30 -3.40
C VAL A 88 0.50 -2.21 -2.24
N GLY A 89 1.47 -2.90 -1.62
CA GLY A 89 1.28 -3.63 -0.38
C GLY A 89 0.76 -2.74 0.75
N HIS A 90 1.32 -1.54 0.95
CA HIS A 90 0.80 -0.60 1.96
C HIS A 90 -0.62 -0.11 1.64
N LEU A 91 -0.92 0.15 0.35
CA LEU A 91 -2.28 0.51 -0.08
C LEU A 91 -3.30 -0.61 0.20
N ARG A 92 -2.89 -1.88 0.07
CA ARG A 92 -3.72 -3.04 0.40
C ARG A 92 -4.06 -3.09 1.89
N VAL A 93 -3.09 -2.83 2.76
CA VAL A 93 -3.34 -2.78 4.21
C VAL A 93 -4.26 -1.60 4.56
N ALA A 94 -4.08 -0.45 3.90
CA ALA A 94 -4.96 0.70 4.06
C ALA A 94 -6.41 0.37 3.65
N GLU A 95 -6.62 -0.28 2.50
CA GLU A 95 -7.94 -0.73 2.04
C GLU A 95 -8.65 -1.56 3.11
N THR A 96 -7.96 -2.53 3.71
CA THR A 96 -8.53 -3.42 4.71
C THR A 96 -9.04 -2.66 5.94
N TRP A 97 -8.26 -1.69 6.43
CA TRP A 97 -8.63 -0.92 7.63
C TRP A 97 -9.63 0.19 7.35
N ILE A 98 -9.63 0.80 6.16
CA ILE A 98 -10.69 1.73 5.74
C ILE A 98 -12.03 0.98 5.65
N ALA A 99 -12.04 -0.22 5.05
CA ALA A 99 -13.26 -1.03 4.98
C ALA A 99 -13.74 -1.48 6.37
N ALA A 100 -12.81 -1.77 7.30
CA ALA A 100 -13.15 -2.09 8.68
C ALA A 100 -13.74 -0.89 9.43
N ALA A 101 -13.15 0.30 9.26
CA ALA A 101 -13.65 1.55 9.81
C ALA A 101 -15.10 1.82 9.35
N ASP A 102 -15.38 1.71 8.05
CA ASP A 102 -16.74 1.89 7.52
C ASP A 102 -17.75 0.92 8.15
N ARG A 103 -17.39 -0.36 8.33
CA ARG A 103 -18.25 -1.36 8.97
C ARG A 103 -18.51 -1.04 10.45
N VAL A 104 -17.50 -0.56 11.17
CA VAL A 104 -17.64 -0.14 12.58
C VAL A 104 -18.52 1.10 12.68
N LEU A 105 -18.27 2.11 11.85
CA LEU A 105 -19.03 3.36 11.84
C LEU A 105 -20.51 3.08 11.53
N ALA A 106 -20.81 2.19 10.59
CA ALA A 106 -22.17 1.77 10.28
C ALA A 106 -22.89 1.17 11.50
N ARG A 107 -22.21 0.37 12.31
CA ARG A 107 -22.79 -0.23 13.55
C ARG A 107 -22.94 0.80 14.67
N LEU A 108 -21.97 1.70 14.84
CA LEU A 108 -22.02 2.73 15.88
C LEU A 108 -23.10 3.79 15.64
N ARG A 109 -23.57 3.99 14.39
CA ARG A 109 -24.65 4.94 14.06
C ARG A 109 -25.96 4.69 14.81
N GLY A 110 -26.16 3.50 15.40
CA GLY A 110 -27.35 3.16 16.19
C GLY A 110 -27.34 3.51 17.68
N GLY A 111 -26.25 4.07 18.23
CA GLY A 111 -26.17 4.40 19.66
C GLY A 111 -24.77 4.44 20.28
N GLY A 112 -23.72 4.40 19.45
CA GLY A 112 -22.34 4.40 19.91
C GLY A 112 -21.87 5.76 20.45
N PRO A 113 -20.86 5.78 21.35
CA PRO A 113 -20.29 7.01 21.87
C PRO A 113 -19.80 7.93 20.74
N ALA A 114 -20.19 9.20 20.78
CA ALA A 114 -19.87 10.16 19.72
C ALA A 114 -18.35 10.41 19.60
N ASN A 115 -17.62 10.36 20.71
CA ASN A 115 -16.17 10.49 20.73
C ASN A 115 -15.47 9.35 19.97
N VAL A 116 -15.89 8.10 20.20
CA VAL A 116 -15.32 6.91 19.53
C VAL A 116 -15.57 6.97 18.03
N ARG A 117 -16.77 7.39 17.62
CA ARG A 117 -17.10 7.56 16.20
C ARG A 117 -16.20 8.60 15.53
N ARG A 118 -16.09 9.78 16.15
CA ARG A 118 -15.27 10.89 15.64
C ARG A 118 -13.80 10.49 15.52
N GLU A 119 -13.27 9.76 16.50
CA GLU A 119 -11.88 9.28 16.48
C GLU A 119 -11.62 8.32 15.31
N VAL A 120 -12.56 7.41 15.01
CA VAL A 120 -12.46 6.54 13.82
C VAL A 120 -12.52 7.36 12.52
N GLU A 121 -13.42 8.33 12.43
CA GLU A 121 -13.53 9.23 11.26
C GLU A 121 -12.24 10.04 11.04
N GLU A 122 -11.67 10.64 12.10
CA GLU A 122 -10.43 11.42 12.05
C GLU A 122 -9.24 10.58 11.57
N HIS A 123 -9.08 9.36 12.08
CA HIS A 123 -7.99 8.48 11.65
C HIS A 123 -8.22 7.88 10.25
N GLN A 124 -9.47 7.64 9.85
CA GLN A 124 -9.80 7.22 8.49
C GLN A 124 -9.42 8.32 7.49
N ASP A 125 -9.73 9.58 7.81
CA ASP A 125 -9.36 10.73 6.99
C ASP A 125 -7.85 10.91 6.88
N ALA A 126 -7.09 10.65 7.96
CA ALA A 126 -5.63 10.69 7.93
C ALA A 126 -5.02 9.64 6.98
N VAL A 127 -5.58 8.43 6.94
CA VAL A 127 -5.18 7.39 5.97
C VAL A 127 -5.51 7.83 4.55
N LEU A 128 -6.74 8.30 4.30
CA LEU A 128 -7.15 8.76 2.98
C LEU A 128 -6.35 9.97 2.50
N TRP A 129 -5.94 10.86 3.42
CA TRP A 129 -5.01 11.94 3.10
C TRP A 129 -3.66 11.40 2.60
N CYS A 130 -3.08 10.39 3.27
CA CYS A 130 -1.83 9.76 2.81
C CYS A 130 -1.99 9.11 1.42
N VAL A 131 -3.14 8.48 1.15
CA VAL A 131 -3.47 7.87 -0.15
C VAL A 131 -3.50 8.93 -1.25
N ARG A 132 -4.19 10.06 -1.03
CA ARG A 132 -4.29 11.19 -1.97
C ARG A 132 -2.96 11.89 -2.19
N ALA A 133 -2.18 12.08 -1.11
CA ALA A 133 -0.87 12.73 -1.14
C ALA A 133 0.27 11.84 -1.71
N GLN A 134 -0.03 10.60 -2.13
CA GLN A 134 0.94 9.64 -2.65
C GLN A 134 2.05 9.27 -1.65
N ARG A 135 1.77 9.41 -0.35
CA ARG A 135 2.70 9.06 0.72
C ARG A 135 2.54 7.60 1.12
N TRP A 136 2.71 6.68 0.16
CA TRP A 136 2.51 5.23 0.35
C TRP A 136 3.73 4.54 0.97
N ASP A 137 4.44 5.26 1.82
CA ASP A 137 5.64 4.85 2.52
C ASP A 137 5.33 4.67 4.02
N GLY A 138 6.32 4.90 4.88
CA GLY A 138 6.14 4.83 6.33
C GLY A 138 5.05 5.76 6.88
N HIS A 139 4.69 6.83 6.17
CA HIS A 139 3.60 7.71 6.60
C HIS A 139 2.24 7.04 6.51
N LEU A 140 1.95 6.34 5.40
CA LEU A 140 0.73 5.55 5.28
C LEU A 140 0.71 4.42 6.30
N THR A 141 1.84 3.73 6.51
CA THR A 141 1.93 2.68 7.52
C THR A 141 1.58 3.20 8.91
N ALA A 142 2.16 4.33 9.33
CA ALA A 142 1.86 4.93 10.64
C ALA A 142 0.39 5.33 10.77
N ALA A 143 -0.18 5.98 9.76
CA ALA A 143 -1.60 6.37 9.76
C ALA A 143 -2.52 5.15 9.87
N VAL A 144 -2.20 4.07 9.15
CA VAL A 144 -2.96 2.81 9.19
C VAL A 144 -2.83 2.13 10.55
N THR A 145 -1.66 2.13 11.18
CA THR A 145 -1.49 1.59 12.53
C THR A 145 -2.35 2.33 13.57
N HIS A 146 -2.47 3.66 13.46
CA HIS A 146 -3.38 4.41 14.31
C HIS A 146 -4.85 4.07 14.03
N LEU A 147 -5.25 3.99 12.75
CA LEU A 147 -6.60 3.58 12.37
C LEU A 147 -6.94 2.17 12.90
N GLU A 148 -6.02 1.22 12.77
CA GLU A 148 -6.17 -0.14 13.29
C GLU A 148 -6.46 -0.15 14.79
N ALA A 149 -5.71 0.62 15.58
CA ALA A 149 -5.90 0.69 17.01
C ALA A 149 -7.30 1.21 17.38
N VAL A 150 -7.72 2.32 16.78
CA VAL A 150 -9.02 2.95 17.10
C VAL A 150 -10.20 2.14 16.56
N VAL A 151 -10.04 1.46 15.41
CA VAL A 151 -11.07 0.54 14.89
C VAL A 151 -11.27 -0.63 15.85
N LYS A 152 -10.19 -1.25 16.36
CA LYS A 152 -10.29 -2.35 17.33
C LYS A 152 -10.98 -1.93 18.62
N GLU A 153 -10.68 -0.73 19.12
CA GLU A 153 -11.38 -0.18 20.30
C GLU A 153 -12.86 0.07 20.00
N ALA A 154 -13.15 0.69 18.87
CA ALA A 154 -14.51 0.97 18.44
C ALA A 154 -15.34 -0.32 18.17
N GLU A 155 -14.71 -1.42 17.77
CA GLU A 155 -15.35 -2.74 17.66
C GLU A 155 -15.85 -3.27 19.00
N VAL A 156 -15.15 -2.99 20.11
CA VAL A 156 -15.60 -3.35 21.46
C VAL A 156 -16.89 -2.62 21.80
N HIS A 157 -16.97 -1.33 21.47
CA HIS A 157 -18.19 -0.54 21.68
C HIS A 157 -19.34 -0.99 20.78
N ALA A 158 -19.06 -1.24 19.49
CA ALA A 158 -20.07 -1.68 18.54
C ALA A 158 -20.66 -3.06 18.91
N SER A 159 -19.83 -3.98 19.44
CA SER A 159 -20.28 -5.30 19.86
C SER A 159 -21.26 -5.25 21.05
N ARG A 160 -21.13 -4.26 21.94
CA ARG A 160 -22.04 -4.05 23.08
C ARG A 160 -23.42 -3.52 22.67
N LEU A 161 -23.55 -2.97 21.46
CA LEU A 161 -24.83 -2.48 20.92
C LEU A 161 -25.60 -3.56 20.15
N ALA A 162 -24.92 -4.65 19.78
CA ALA A 162 -25.50 -5.75 19.01
C ALA A 162 -26.02 -6.90 19.90
N GLY A 163 -25.75 -6.86 21.21
CA GLY A 163 -26.32 -7.76 22.22
C GLY A 163 -27.42 -7.06 23.00
#